data_AF-A0A0G2EU59-F1
#
_entry.id   AF-A0A0G2EU59-F1
#
_cell.length_a   1.000
_cell.length_b   1.000
_cell.length_c   1.000
_cell.angle_alpha   90.00
_cell.angle_beta   90.00
_cell.angle_gamma   90.00
#
_symmetry.space_group_name_H-M   'P 1'
#
loop_
_entity.id
_entity.type
_entity.pdbx_description
1 polymer ?
#
loop_
_entity_poly.entity_id
_entity_poly.type
_entity_poly.pdbx_seq_one_letter_code
_entity_poly.pdbx_strand_id
1 'polypeptide(L)'
;MASHSGDALLSLTLLQGNTWGHDMMQLNRRTMQGLNLFKVTTLDAERTLTFACTALDATTRRVDLAAALRAGLFQLVDQDTQEPVAFPTESAPVGCIAIPPKENPGGHQLRVGLDIDTTANIWKDLLQPSKTYTVRFSPSGGEAWYCYDNDSSEKNPLPVGRAADVLSFTVYDDPAPPTLSAVFSVEPAVCHRSGKPPFKFVVNFFLPASSSANGDGDDGNNDSKTPLTIKIAGTWFDVRQLNCIDQLVHCVDAETGEEPEFDARFHCGLDPSPPGFPADDMFVELWPGGPPWRFEYALRDSSAPGPPGGLDDLVVGRRYSAKLSDQAVGFAWKWGRKEELLKGTEQEKAKRWESEPRGNGIARIRQVNGPVTFDVVD
;
A
#
# COMPACT_ATOMS: atom_id res chain seq x y z
N MET A 1 8.14 21.54 41.24
CA MET A 1 7.28 22.74 41.33
C MET A 1 6.56 22.85 40.00
N ALA A 2 5.22 22.75 40.04
CA ALA A 2 4.37 22.71 38.85
C ALA A 2 4.27 24.10 38.22
N SER A 3 4.67 24.24 36.95
CA SER A 3 4.49 25.47 36.18
C SER A 3 3.06 25.55 35.65
N HIS A 4 2.44 26.71 35.83
CA HIS A 4 1.08 27.07 35.44
C HIS A 4 0.74 26.71 33.98
N SER A 5 -0.26 25.84 33.79
CA SER A 5 -0.90 25.52 32.50
C SER A 5 -2.13 26.40 32.24
N GLY A 6 -2.00 27.72 32.41
CA GLY A 6 -3.06 28.69 32.12
C GLY A 6 -2.84 29.37 30.77
N ASP A 7 -3.88 29.38 29.94
CA ASP A 7 -4.15 30.31 28.83
C ASP A 7 -3.44 30.16 27.48
N ALA A 8 -3.16 28.94 27.02
CA ALA A 8 -2.98 28.73 25.58
C ALA A 8 -4.35 28.60 24.89
N LEU A 9 -4.76 29.61 24.13
CA LEU A 9 -6.01 29.62 23.35
C LEU A 9 -6.05 28.51 22.29
N LEU A 10 -4.88 28.19 21.72
CA LEU A 10 -4.70 27.15 20.72
C LEU A 10 -3.92 25.99 21.32
N SER A 11 -4.44 24.76 21.18
CA SER A 11 -3.80 23.53 21.64
C SER A 11 -3.57 22.52 20.52
N LEU A 12 -2.46 21.79 20.62
CA LEU A 12 -2.04 20.73 19.72
C LEU A 12 -2.13 19.37 20.44
N THR A 13 -2.80 18.41 19.80
CA THR A 13 -2.97 17.04 20.29
C THR A 13 -2.57 16.06 19.19
N LEU A 14 -1.67 15.12 19.49
CA LEU A 14 -1.34 14.04 18.58
C LEU A 14 -2.48 13.01 18.55
N LEU A 15 -2.84 12.56 17.35
CA LEU A 15 -3.89 11.57 17.14
C LEU A 15 -3.36 10.43 16.27
N GLN A 16 -3.38 9.23 16.83
CA GLN A 16 -3.09 8.01 16.11
C GLN A 16 -4.34 7.54 15.38
N GLY A 17 -4.20 7.15 14.12
CA GLY A 17 -5.29 6.54 13.37
C GLY A 17 -5.79 5.26 14.07
N ASN A 18 -7.06 4.89 13.84
CA ASN A 18 -7.70 3.74 14.49
C ASN A 18 -7.98 2.55 13.56
N THR A 19 -7.48 2.57 12.32
CA THR A 19 -7.55 1.40 11.40
C THR A 19 -6.28 0.56 11.49
N TRP A 20 -6.28 -0.62 10.86
CA TRP A 20 -5.11 -1.50 10.88
C TRP A 20 -3.87 -0.82 10.26
N GLY A 21 -2.71 -0.92 10.93
CA GLY A 21 -1.41 -0.49 10.39
C GLY A 21 -0.87 0.87 10.84
N HIS A 22 -1.54 1.61 11.74
CA HIS A 22 -1.05 2.93 12.21
C HIS A 22 -0.04 2.86 13.33
N ASP A 23 -0.03 1.74 14.06
CA ASP A 23 0.96 1.33 15.03
C ASP A 23 2.15 0.61 14.37
N MET A 24 2.28 0.74 13.04
CA MET A 24 3.22 -0.04 12.25
C MET A 24 4.09 0.80 11.34
N MET A 25 5.36 0.92 11.69
CA MET A 25 6.38 1.49 10.82
C MET A 25 7.13 0.38 10.09
N GLN A 26 7.19 0.48 8.77
CA GLN A 26 7.85 -0.51 7.93
C GLN A 26 8.95 0.16 7.13
N LEU A 27 10.19 -0.28 7.36
CA LEU A 27 11.38 0.39 6.85
C LEU A 27 11.56 0.24 5.33
N ASN A 28 10.95 -0.78 4.72
CA ASN A 28 11.09 -1.08 3.30
C ASN A 28 9.79 -0.88 2.50
N ARG A 29 8.69 -0.46 3.14
CA ARG A 29 7.44 -0.13 2.47
C ARG A 29 6.81 1.10 3.09
N ARG A 30 6.22 1.96 2.26
CA ARG A 30 5.54 3.16 2.77
C ARG A 30 4.34 2.74 3.64
N THR A 31 4.38 3.07 4.92
CA THR A 31 3.25 2.91 5.86
C THR A 31 2.90 4.24 6.53
N MET A 32 1.82 4.26 7.33
CA MET A 32 1.40 5.42 8.14
C MET A 32 1.05 6.70 7.36
N GLN A 33 0.89 6.63 6.03
CA GLN A 33 0.71 7.79 5.14
C GLN A 33 -0.55 8.62 5.45
N GLY A 34 -0.40 9.71 6.21
CA GLY A 34 -1.47 10.68 6.48
C GLY A 34 -2.58 10.21 7.42
N LEU A 35 -2.37 9.09 8.09
CA LEU A 35 -3.37 8.51 8.98
C LEU A 35 -3.12 8.89 10.43
N ASN A 36 -1.85 9.21 10.74
CA ASN A 36 -1.47 9.92 11.95
C ASN A 36 -1.47 11.42 11.66
N LEU A 37 -1.96 12.18 12.62
CA LEU A 37 -2.14 13.62 12.48
C LEU A 37 -2.02 14.29 13.85
N PHE A 38 -1.86 15.60 13.87
CA PHE A 38 -2.18 16.35 15.07
C PHE A 38 -3.39 17.26 14.83
N LYS A 39 -4.21 17.32 15.85
CA LYS A 39 -5.40 18.17 15.95
C LYS A 39 -4.98 19.52 16.48
N VAL A 40 -5.47 20.56 15.82
CA VAL A 40 -5.44 21.93 16.31
C VAL A 40 -6.81 22.28 16.85
N THR A 41 -6.87 22.67 18.11
CA THR A 41 -8.09 23.15 18.79
C THR A 41 -7.89 24.60 19.14
N THR A 42 -8.87 25.47 18.87
CA THR A 42 -8.89 26.86 19.35
C THR A 42 -10.12 27.08 20.22
N LEU A 43 -9.95 27.86 21.28
CA LEU A 43 -11.05 28.37 22.12
C LEU A 43 -11.70 29.63 21.54
N ASP A 44 -11.05 30.30 20.57
CA ASP A 44 -11.61 31.44 19.84
C ASP A 44 -12.31 30.96 18.57
N ALA A 45 -13.60 31.28 18.48
CA ALA A 45 -14.51 30.93 17.39
C ALA A 45 -14.92 32.16 16.56
N GLU A 46 -14.38 33.35 16.84
CA GLU A 46 -14.82 34.61 16.23
C GLU A 46 -13.81 35.18 15.23
N ARG A 47 -12.53 34.81 15.34
CA ARG A 47 -11.46 35.37 14.50
C ARG A 47 -10.68 34.30 13.74
N THR A 48 -10.20 34.68 12.56
CA THR A 48 -9.21 33.89 11.83
C THR A 48 -7.87 33.99 12.54
N LEU A 49 -7.25 32.84 12.77
CA LEU A 49 -5.92 32.72 13.34
C LEU A 49 -4.95 32.22 12.25
N THR A 50 -3.73 32.72 12.22
CA THR A 50 -2.65 32.06 11.49
C THR A 50 -1.89 31.16 12.46
N PHE A 51 -1.85 29.87 12.19
CA PHE A 51 -1.01 28.90 12.88
C PHE A 51 0.28 28.68 12.09
N ALA A 52 1.42 28.82 12.77
CA ALA A 52 2.73 28.60 12.21
C ALA A 52 3.41 27.42 12.92
N CYS A 53 4.03 26.54 12.14
CA CYS A 53 4.63 25.32 12.65
C CYS A 53 5.84 24.90 11.82
N THR A 54 6.88 24.44 12.51
CA THR A 54 8.09 23.90 11.89
C THR A 54 7.77 22.68 11.02
N ALA A 55 8.42 22.59 9.85
CA ALA A 55 8.26 21.52 8.85
C ALA A 55 6.82 21.37 8.29
N LEU A 56 5.96 22.37 8.49
CA LEU A 56 4.62 22.40 7.91
C LEU A 56 4.67 22.82 6.45
N ASP A 57 4.12 21.98 5.59
CA ASP A 57 3.73 22.35 4.23
C ASP A 57 2.29 22.89 4.24
N ALA A 58 2.16 24.19 3.97
CA ALA A 58 0.87 24.87 3.93
C ALA A 58 -0.06 24.40 2.79
N THR A 59 0.51 23.93 1.69
CA THR A 59 -0.24 23.45 0.51
C THR A 59 -0.84 22.09 0.77
N THR A 60 -0.04 21.14 1.26
CA THR A 60 -0.52 19.78 1.56
C THR A 60 -1.14 19.64 2.95
N ARG A 61 -0.98 20.66 3.82
CA ARG A 61 -1.39 20.67 5.23
C ARG A 61 -0.81 19.49 6.01
N ARG A 62 0.46 19.21 5.75
CA ARG A 62 1.22 18.11 6.36
C ARG A 62 2.48 18.61 7.01
N VAL A 63 2.88 17.95 8.09
CA VAL A 63 4.19 18.13 8.70
C VAL A 63 5.05 16.92 8.38
N ASP A 64 6.22 17.14 7.78
CA ASP A 64 7.23 16.11 7.62
C ASP A 64 7.78 15.73 9.00
N LEU A 65 7.53 14.48 9.42
CA LEU A 65 7.91 14.02 10.75
C LEU A 65 9.43 13.99 10.94
N ALA A 66 10.21 13.61 9.92
CA ALA A 66 11.66 13.56 10.03
C ALA A 66 12.25 14.96 10.20
N ALA A 67 11.80 15.92 9.37
CA ALA A 67 12.23 17.31 9.48
C ALA A 67 11.79 17.93 10.83
N ALA A 68 10.58 17.63 11.29
CA ALA A 68 10.10 18.10 12.59
C ALA A 68 10.87 17.51 13.80
N LEU A 69 11.33 16.26 13.71
CA LEU A 69 12.21 15.65 14.71
C LEU A 69 13.60 16.31 14.73
N ARG A 70 14.19 16.54 13.55
CA ARG A 70 15.51 17.22 13.43
C ARG A 70 15.49 18.66 13.93
N ALA A 71 14.39 19.37 13.70
CA ALA A 71 14.19 20.73 14.19
C ALA A 71 13.67 20.79 15.63
N GLY A 72 13.47 19.64 16.28
CA GLY A 72 13.12 19.53 17.69
C GLY A 72 11.66 19.87 18.03
N LEU A 73 10.75 19.95 17.05
CA LEU A 73 9.31 20.08 17.32
C LEU A 73 8.76 18.85 18.02
N PHE A 74 9.17 17.68 17.53
CA PHE A 74 8.86 16.39 18.14
C PHE A 74 10.11 15.78 18.76
N GLN A 75 9.87 14.81 19.64
CA GLN A 75 10.88 13.90 20.13
C GLN A 75 10.40 12.48 19.87
N LEU A 76 11.31 11.63 19.38
CA LEU A 76 11.11 10.19 19.27
C LEU A 76 11.79 9.50 20.46
N VAL A 77 11.10 8.56 21.09
CA VAL A 77 11.55 7.89 22.32
C VAL A 77 11.36 6.39 22.19
N ASP A 78 12.37 5.61 22.55
CA ASP A 78 12.25 4.16 22.68
C ASP A 78 11.31 3.85 23.86
N GLN A 79 10.24 3.07 23.62
CA GLN A 79 9.17 2.90 24.59
C GLN A 79 9.61 2.15 25.85
N ASP A 80 10.57 1.23 25.73
CA ASP A 80 11.00 0.38 26.84
C ASP A 80 12.01 1.12 27.73
N THR A 81 12.95 1.83 27.11
CA THR A 81 14.02 2.55 27.82
C THR A 81 13.64 3.97 28.22
N GLN A 82 12.62 4.55 27.58
CA GLN A 82 12.25 5.97 27.66
C GLN A 82 13.40 6.92 27.25
N GLU A 83 14.43 6.41 26.57
CA GLU A 83 15.54 7.21 26.07
C GLU A 83 15.18 7.89 24.74
N PRO A 84 15.48 9.18 24.58
CA PRO A 84 15.30 9.87 23.30
C PRO A 84 16.19 9.29 22.21
N VAL A 85 15.62 9.03 21.03
CA VAL A 85 16.40 8.73 19.83
C VAL A 85 17.01 10.03 19.32
N ALA A 86 18.33 10.07 19.19
CA ALA A 86 19.05 11.26 18.73
C ALA A 86 18.89 11.42 17.21
N PHE A 87 18.26 12.51 16.79
CA PHE A 87 18.21 12.94 15.39
C PHE A 87 19.29 13.99 15.12
N PRO A 88 19.92 14.00 13.93
CA PRO A 88 20.84 15.07 13.55
C PRO A 88 20.08 16.40 13.53
N THR A 89 20.57 17.39 14.29
CA THR A 89 19.89 18.68 14.40
C THR A 89 19.98 19.45 13.09
N GLU A 90 18.83 19.88 12.58
CA GLU A 90 18.72 20.61 11.32
C GLU A 90 17.56 21.61 11.41
N SER A 91 17.73 22.81 10.86
CA SER A 91 16.64 23.78 10.77
C SER A 91 15.66 23.37 9.67
N ALA A 92 14.37 23.36 9.98
CA ALA A 92 13.32 23.16 8.98
C ALA A 92 12.51 24.47 8.82
N PRO A 93 11.96 24.74 7.61
CA PRO A 93 11.16 25.93 7.38
C PRO A 93 9.88 25.90 8.22
N VAL A 94 9.41 27.10 8.60
CA VAL A 94 8.13 27.27 9.31
C VAL A 94 7.04 27.58 8.29
N GLY A 95 6.10 26.65 8.14
CA GLY A 95 4.89 26.87 7.35
C GLY A 95 3.84 27.62 8.15
N CYS A 96 2.96 28.35 7.46
CA CYS A 96 1.85 29.08 8.05
C CYS A 96 0.53 28.69 7.36
N ILE A 97 -0.53 28.50 8.15
CA ILE A 97 -1.85 28.18 7.66
C ILE A 97 -2.92 28.98 8.41
N ALA A 98 -3.87 29.53 7.66
CA ALA A 98 -5.02 30.21 8.23
C ALA A 98 -6.03 29.18 8.76
N ILE A 99 -6.52 29.44 9.96
CA ILE A 99 -7.57 28.70 10.66
C ILE A 99 -8.76 29.64 10.75
N PRO A 100 -9.77 29.49 9.88
CA PRO A 100 -10.97 30.31 9.94
C PRO A 100 -11.79 29.96 11.20
N PRO A 101 -12.57 30.93 11.71
CA PRO A 101 -13.47 30.68 12.84
C PRO A 101 -14.49 29.59 12.49
N LYS A 102 -14.82 28.74 13.47
CA LYS A 102 -15.93 27.77 13.38
C LYS A 102 -16.84 27.91 14.59
N GLU A 103 -18.15 27.85 14.32
CA GLU A 103 -19.23 27.99 15.30
C GLU A 103 -19.20 26.95 16.45
N ASN A 104 -18.45 25.86 16.30
CA ASN A 104 -18.30 24.83 17.32
C ASN A 104 -16.88 24.85 17.93
N PRO A 105 -16.63 25.68 18.98
CA PRO A 105 -15.33 25.75 19.67
C PRO A 105 -14.93 24.44 20.38
N GLY A 106 -15.87 23.51 20.62
CA GLY A 106 -15.55 22.18 21.15
C GLY A 106 -15.02 21.19 20.08
N GLY A 107 -15.21 21.52 18.80
CA GLY A 107 -14.73 20.74 17.65
C GLY A 107 -13.25 20.97 17.35
N HIS A 108 -12.63 20.05 16.61
CA HIS A 108 -11.31 20.32 16.05
C HIS A 108 -11.42 21.36 14.95
N GLN A 109 -10.53 22.34 15.00
CA GLN A 109 -10.57 23.49 14.11
C GLN A 109 -9.80 23.17 12.82
N LEU A 110 -8.70 22.44 12.97
CA LEU A 110 -7.91 21.92 11.87
C LEU A 110 -7.28 20.55 12.22
N ARG A 111 -7.09 19.72 11.20
CA ARG A 111 -6.25 18.52 11.25
C ARG A 111 -5.04 18.76 10.35
N VAL A 112 -3.85 18.49 10.88
CA VAL A 112 -2.59 18.56 10.13
C VAL A 112 -2.03 17.15 10.08
N GLY A 113 -1.90 16.59 8.87
CA GLY A 113 -1.38 15.24 8.70
C GLY A 113 0.09 15.16 9.07
N LEU A 114 0.53 14.04 9.63
CA LEU A 114 1.95 13.72 9.70
C LEU A 114 2.33 12.96 8.43
N ASP A 115 3.29 13.50 7.69
CA ASP A 115 3.89 12.79 6.58
C ASP A 115 5.13 12.05 7.06
N ILE A 116 5.19 10.76 6.73
CA ILE A 116 6.23 9.85 7.19
C ILE A 116 6.66 9.04 5.99
N ASP A 117 7.79 9.41 5.38
CA ASP A 117 8.44 8.53 4.43
C ASP A 117 9.19 7.44 5.19
N THR A 118 8.48 6.37 5.56
CA THR A 118 9.04 5.23 6.30
C THR A 118 10.15 4.50 5.54
N THR A 119 10.32 4.78 4.24
CA THR A 119 11.37 4.17 3.40
C THR A 119 12.68 4.96 3.40
N ALA A 120 12.70 6.16 3.97
CA ALA A 120 13.90 6.99 4.05
C ALA A 120 15.00 6.35 4.92
N ASN A 121 16.25 6.45 4.48
CA ASN A 121 17.39 5.81 5.14
C ASN A 121 17.59 6.23 6.60
N ILE A 122 17.24 7.47 6.97
CA ILE A 122 17.33 7.95 8.36
C ILE A 122 16.63 7.02 9.35
N TRP A 123 15.52 6.41 8.97
CA TRP A 123 14.79 5.50 9.85
C TRP A 123 15.50 4.17 10.01
N LYS A 124 16.14 3.68 8.94
CA LYS A 124 16.93 2.44 8.95
C LYS A 124 18.19 2.60 9.80
N ASP A 125 18.78 3.79 9.77
CA ASP A 125 19.99 4.11 10.54
C ASP A 125 19.71 4.26 12.05
N LEU A 126 18.51 4.74 12.41
CA LEU A 126 18.17 5.10 13.80
C LEU A 126 17.29 4.08 14.52
N LEU A 127 16.44 3.36 13.80
CA LEU A 127 15.41 2.50 14.41
C LEU A 127 15.76 1.03 14.30
N GLN A 128 15.50 0.30 15.36
CA GLN A 128 15.74 -1.14 15.41
C GLN A 128 14.45 -1.91 15.09
N PRO A 129 14.51 -2.95 14.25
CA PRO A 129 13.38 -3.84 14.02
C PRO A 129 12.88 -4.47 15.32
N SER A 130 11.58 -4.76 15.37
CA SER A 130 10.83 -5.29 16.52
C SER A 130 10.78 -4.39 17.76
N LYS A 131 11.31 -3.16 17.71
CA LYS A 131 11.18 -2.19 18.81
C LYS A 131 9.99 -1.26 18.63
N THR A 132 9.40 -0.85 19.76
CA THR A 132 8.33 0.14 19.80
C THR A 132 8.87 1.51 20.18
N TYR A 133 8.48 2.51 19.40
CA TYR A 133 8.85 3.90 19.61
C TYR A 133 7.62 4.76 19.78
N THR A 134 7.79 5.86 20.52
CA THR A 134 6.75 6.86 20.72
C THR A 134 7.19 8.23 20.21
N VAL A 135 6.32 8.89 19.45
CA VAL A 135 6.46 10.30 19.07
C VAL A 135 5.64 11.12 20.03
N ARG A 136 6.25 12.16 20.59
CA ARG A 136 5.60 13.15 21.43
C ARG A 136 6.10 14.54 21.10
N PHE A 137 5.36 15.57 21.51
CA PHE A 137 5.86 16.93 21.45
C PHE A 137 7.13 17.09 22.30
N SER A 138 8.14 17.77 21.75
CA SER A 138 9.37 18.04 22.50
C SER A 138 9.08 19.03 23.64
N PRO A 139 9.63 18.80 24.85
CA PRO A 139 9.48 19.71 25.99
C PRO A 139 10.29 21.00 25.84
N SER A 140 11.32 21.03 24.99
CA SER A 140 12.31 22.11 24.92
C SER A 140 12.57 22.67 23.52
N GLY A 141 11.82 22.25 22.49
CA GLY A 141 12.19 22.56 21.09
C GLY A 141 11.04 22.81 20.11
N GLY A 142 11.45 23.24 18.92
CA GLY A 142 10.66 23.48 17.71
C GLY A 142 9.73 24.68 17.76
N GLU A 143 9.65 25.41 16.66
CA GLU A 143 8.78 26.57 16.53
C GLU A 143 7.34 26.14 16.22
N ALA A 144 6.43 26.47 17.13
CA ALA A 144 5.00 26.42 16.90
C ALA A 144 4.34 27.58 17.66
N TRP A 145 3.60 28.42 16.94
CA TRP A 145 2.98 29.64 17.47
C TRP A 145 1.75 29.99 16.64
N TYR A 146 0.94 30.93 17.13
CA TYR A 146 -0.17 31.49 16.38
C TYR A 146 -0.26 33.01 16.51
N CYS A 147 -0.93 33.67 15.57
CA CYS A 147 -1.23 35.09 15.64
C CYS A 147 -2.60 35.39 15.02
N TYR A 148 -3.16 36.56 15.33
CA TYR A 148 -4.38 37.05 14.71
C TYR A 148 -4.08 37.65 13.32
N ASP A 149 -4.89 37.33 12.31
CA ASP A 149 -4.66 37.83 10.93
C ASP A 149 -4.86 39.34 10.78
N ASN A 150 -5.57 39.98 11.71
CA ASN A 150 -5.93 41.40 11.63
C ASN A 150 -4.89 42.36 12.28
N ASP A 151 -3.88 41.85 12.98
CA ASP A 151 -2.86 42.69 13.62
C ASP A 151 -1.73 43.00 12.64
N SER A 152 -1.91 44.11 11.92
CA SER A 152 -0.97 44.64 10.92
C SER A 152 0.26 45.34 11.51
N SER A 153 0.37 45.44 12.83
CA SER A 153 1.55 45.96 13.53
C SER A 153 2.16 44.84 14.39
N GLU A 154 3.20 44.20 13.84
CA GLU A 154 3.94 43.08 14.44
C GLU A 154 3.06 41.87 14.76
N LYS A 155 3.22 40.78 13.98
CA LYS A 155 2.64 39.47 14.30
C LYS A 155 3.20 39.01 15.64
N ASN A 156 2.56 39.38 16.75
CA ASN A 156 2.96 38.97 18.08
C ASN A 156 2.71 37.46 18.20
N PRO A 157 3.76 36.62 18.18
CA PRO A 157 3.57 35.18 18.18
C PRO A 157 3.12 34.75 19.58
N LEU A 158 1.92 34.18 19.65
CA LEU A 158 1.35 33.63 20.87
C LEU A 158 1.69 32.14 20.99
N PRO A 159 1.93 31.64 22.22
CA PRO A 159 2.34 30.26 22.44
C PRO A 159 1.19 29.28 22.22
N VAL A 160 1.48 28.12 21.61
CA VAL A 160 0.53 27.01 21.50
C VAL A 160 0.68 26.04 22.67
N GLY A 161 -0.43 25.56 23.20
CA GLY A 161 -0.45 24.49 24.19
C GLY A 161 -0.14 23.15 23.52
N ARG A 162 0.68 22.31 24.13
CA ARG A 162 1.01 20.97 23.63
C ARG A 162 0.48 19.94 24.62
N ALA A 163 -0.47 19.12 24.19
CA ALA A 163 -1.01 18.05 25.02
C ALA A 163 0.02 16.92 25.19
N ALA A 164 -0.10 16.16 26.28
CA ALA A 164 0.80 15.05 26.61
C ALA A 164 0.50 13.76 25.82
N ASP A 165 -0.27 13.86 24.73
CA ASP A 165 -0.60 12.73 23.88
C ASP A 165 0.63 12.22 23.11
N VAL A 166 0.64 10.92 22.83
CA VAL A 166 1.75 10.26 22.13
C VAL A 166 1.22 9.42 20.96
N LEU A 167 2.05 9.25 19.94
CA LEU A 167 1.84 8.25 18.90
C LEU A 167 2.81 7.11 19.14
N SER A 168 2.33 5.86 19.14
CA SER A 168 3.17 4.68 19.32
C SER A 168 3.17 3.82 18.06
N PHE A 169 4.34 3.37 17.64
CA PHE A 169 4.49 2.42 16.54
C PHE A 169 5.64 1.45 16.79
N THR A 170 5.46 0.22 16.33
CA THR A 170 6.52 -0.79 16.32
C THR A 170 7.14 -0.89 14.92
N VAL A 171 8.47 -0.94 14.88
CA VAL A 171 9.32 -0.89 13.68
C VAL A 171 9.63 -2.28 13.15
N TYR A 172 9.52 -2.45 11.84
CA TYR A 172 9.69 -3.73 11.15
C TYR A 172 10.48 -3.51 9.87
N ASP A 173 11.24 -4.53 9.50
CA ASP A 173 12.12 -4.57 8.35
C ASP A 173 11.67 -5.58 7.30
N ASP A 174 10.39 -5.95 7.30
CA ASP A 174 9.82 -6.87 6.31
C ASP A 174 10.21 -6.43 4.89
N PRO A 175 10.57 -7.37 3.99
CA PRO A 175 10.95 -7.03 2.63
C PRO A 175 9.79 -6.36 1.88
N ALA A 176 10.12 -5.41 1.00
CA ALA A 176 9.14 -4.76 0.15
C ALA A 176 8.44 -5.80 -0.77
N PRO A 177 7.11 -5.69 -1.01
CA PRO A 177 6.43 -6.55 -1.96
C PRO A 177 7.08 -6.46 -3.35
N PRO A 178 7.47 -7.59 -3.97
CA PRO A 178 8.05 -7.58 -5.29
C PRO A 178 7.00 -7.17 -6.32
N THR A 179 7.46 -6.60 -7.44
CA THR A 179 6.60 -6.36 -8.61
C THR A 179 6.94 -7.38 -9.68
N LEU A 180 5.95 -8.16 -10.10
CA LEU A 180 6.04 -9.09 -11.21
C LEU A 180 5.73 -8.35 -12.51
N SER A 181 6.49 -8.65 -13.55
CA SER A 181 6.15 -8.22 -14.91
C SER A 181 5.23 -9.26 -15.54
N ALA A 182 4.21 -8.81 -16.26
CA ALA A 182 3.29 -9.68 -16.99
C ALA A 182 3.26 -9.30 -18.48
N VAL A 183 3.38 -10.29 -19.35
CA VAL A 183 3.09 -10.15 -20.77
C VAL A 183 1.77 -10.85 -21.05
N PHE A 184 0.77 -10.06 -21.45
CA PHE A 184 -0.55 -10.54 -21.82
C PHE A 184 -0.58 -10.86 -23.32
N SER A 185 -1.17 -11.97 -23.71
CA SER A 185 -1.38 -12.35 -25.12
C SER A 185 -2.63 -13.19 -25.30
N VAL A 186 -3.00 -13.42 -26.55
CA VAL A 186 -4.12 -14.28 -26.94
C VAL A 186 -3.64 -15.36 -27.88
N GLU A 187 -4.18 -16.57 -27.74
CA GLU A 187 -3.78 -17.71 -28.56
C GLU A 187 -4.99 -18.57 -28.94
N PRO A 188 -5.28 -18.76 -30.25
CA PRO A 188 -4.66 -18.08 -31.39
C PRO A 188 -5.10 -16.61 -31.50
N ALA A 189 -4.51 -15.86 -32.43
CA ALA A 189 -4.86 -14.43 -32.67
C ALA A 189 -6.28 -14.21 -33.21
N VAL A 190 -6.95 -15.30 -33.62
CA VAL A 190 -8.32 -15.30 -34.12
C VAL A 190 -9.18 -16.15 -33.19
N CYS A 191 -10.26 -15.58 -32.69
CA CYS A 191 -11.22 -16.26 -31.83
C CYS A 191 -12.36 -16.83 -32.69
N HIS A 192 -12.43 -18.16 -32.80
CA HIS A 192 -13.57 -18.82 -33.45
C HIS A 192 -14.72 -18.99 -32.47
N ARG A 193 -15.91 -18.49 -32.82
CA ARG A 193 -17.11 -18.58 -31.98
C ARG A 193 -17.58 -20.03 -31.81
N SER A 194 -17.22 -20.93 -32.73
CA SER A 194 -17.36 -22.38 -32.53
C SER A 194 -16.50 -22.97 -31.39
N GLY A 195 -15.57 -22.21 -30.82
CA GLY A 195 -14.64 -22.65 -29.77
C GLY A 195 -13.51 -23.55 -30.28
N LYS A 196 -13.37 -23.70 -31.61
CA LYS A 196 -12.37 -24.57 -32.25
C LYS A 196 -11.59 -23.80 -33.33
N PRO A 197 -10.25 -23.70 -33.21
CA PRO A 197 -9.43 -24.11 -32.07
C PRO A 197 -9.78 -23.34 -30.78
N PRO A 198 -9.48 -23.90 -29.58
CA PRO A 198 -9.72 -23.20 -28.33
C PRO A 198 -8.99 -21.86 -28.29
N PHE A 199 -9.74 -20.78 -28.06
CA PHE A 199 -9.19 -19.46 -27.86
C PHE A 199 -8.79 -19.26 -26.39
N LYS A 200 -7.61 -18.71 -26.15
CA LYS A 200 -7.04 -18.56 -24.81
C LYS A 200 -6.57 -17.14 -24.56
N PHE A 201 -6.84 -16.65 -23.36
CA PHE A 201 -6.06 -15.58 -22.75
C PHE A 201 -4.83 -16.17 -22.08
N VAL A 202 -3.67 -15.62 -22.37
CA VAL A 202 -2.38 -16.11 -21.88
C VAL A 202 -1.66 -15.00 -21.15
N VAL A 203 -1.14 -15.31 -19.97
CA VAL A 203 -0.32 -14.37 -19.19
C VAL A 203 0.99 -15.03 -18.83
N ASN A 204 2.10 -14.45 -19.27
CA ASN A 204 3.43 -14.88 -18.88
C ASN A 204 3.95 -13.96 -17.77
N PHE A 205 4.17 -14.51 -16.58
CA PHE A 205 4.69 -13.80 -15.43
C PHE A 205 6.20 -13.96 -15.31
N PHE A 206 6.89 -12.84 -15.14
CA PHE A 206 8.33 -12.75 -15.00
C PHE A 206 8.70 -12.08 -13.69
N LEU A 207 9.76 -12.59 -13.07
CA LEU A 207 10.45 -11.89 -12.00
C LEU A 207 11.68 -11.20 -12.59
N PRO A 208 11.76 -9.86 -12.58
CA PRO A 208 12.91 -9.13 -13.14
C PRO A 208 14.24 -9.58 -12.53
N ALA A 209 15.32 -9.56 -13.33
CA ALA A 209 16.65 -10.01 -12.88
C ALA A 209 17.24 -9.18 -11.73
N SER A 210 16.77 -7.93 -11.57
CA SER A 210 17.11 -7.00 -10.50
C SER A 210 16.28 -7.21 -9.23
N SER A 211 15.27 -8.09 -9.26
CA SER A 211 14.49 -8.43 -8.09
C SER A 211 15.26 -9.45 -7.25
N SER A 212 15.96 -8.95 -6.24
CA SER A 212 16.75 -9.72 -5.28
C SER A 212 16.21 -9.46 -3.87
N ALA A 213 16.19 -10.50 -3.03
CA ALA A 213 15.84 -10.38 -1.61
C ALA A 213 16.82 -9.49 -0.83
N ASN A 214 18.07 -9.38 -1.32
CA ASN A 214 19.12 -8.55 -0.73
C ASN A 214 19.17 -7.23 -1.51
N GLY A 215 18.64 -6.18 -0.91
CA GLY A 215 18.52 -4.85 -1.52
C GLY A 215 19.81 -4.03 -1.55
N ASP A 216 20.99 -4.64 -1.55
CA ASP A 216 22.26 -3.92 -1.56
C ASP A 216 23.31 -4.62 -2.42
N GLY A 217 24.02 -3.83 -3.22
CA GLY A 217 25.37 -4.16 -3.69
C GLY A 217 25.44 -5.07 -4.91
N ASP A 218 25.78 -4.45 -6.03
CA ASP A 218 26.43 -5.05 -7.20
C ASP A 218 27.74 -5.77 -6.78
N ASP A 219 27.63 -6.99 -6.25
CA ASP A 219 28.74 -7.93 -6.19
C ASP A 219 28.46 -9.04 -7.21
N GLY A 220 29.23 -9.03 -8.29
CA GLY A 220 29.09 -9.81 -9.51
C GLY A 220 29.25 -11.33 -9.37
N ASN A 221 28.69 -11.94 -8.33
CA ASN A 221 28.59 -13.37 -8.16
C ASN A 221 27.15 -13.83 -8.44
N ASN A 222 26.93 -14.32 -9.66
CA ASN A 222 25.61 -14.59 -10.26
C ASN A 222 24.90 -15.85 -9.68
N ASP A 223 25.46 -16.49 -8.65
CA ASP A 223 25.09 -17.85 -8.22
C ASP A 223 24.14 -17.93 -7.02
N SER A 224 23.69 -16.81 -6.45
CA SER A 224 22.84 -16.81 -5.24
C SER A 224 21.59 -15.93 -5.37
N LYS A 225 20.84 -16.04 -6.48
CA LYS A 225 19.53 -15.38 -6.57
C LYS A 225 18.46 -16.23 -5.89
N THR A 226 17.88 -15.73 -4.79
CA THR A 226 16.78 -16.40 -4.09
C THR A 226 15.51 -16.36 -4.94
N PRO A 227 14.82 -17.49 -5.20
CA PRO A 227 13.58 -17.49 -5.97
C PRO A 227 12.43 -16.90 -5.15
N LEU A 228 11.40 -16.42 -5.85
CA LEU A 228 10.14 -16.00 -5.27
C LEU A 228 9.13 -17.13 -5.40
N THR A 229 8.53 -17.55 -4.29
CA THR A 229 7.36 -18.41 -4.32
C THR A 229 6.09 -17.58 -4.15
N ILE A 230 5.16 -17.70 -5.08
CA ILE A 230 3.85 -17.04 -5.05
C ILE A 230 2.73 -18.04 -4.81
N LYS A 231 1.65 -17.60 -4.17
CA LYS A 231 0.43 -18.37 -3.91
C LYS A 231 -0.69 -17.90 -4.83
N ILE A 232 -1.22 -18.80 -5.64
CA ILE A 232 -2.32 -18.58 -6.60
C ILE A 232 -3.68 -18.68 -5.90
N ALA A 233 -3.80 -19.54 -4.90
CA ALA A 233 -5.06 -19.77 -4.19
C ALA A 233 -5.61 -18.48 -3.57
N GLY A 234 -6.89 -18.20 -3.81
CA GLY A 234 -7.57 -16.98 -3.35
C GLY A 234 -7.30 -15.74 -4.21
N THR A 235 -6.75 -15.92 -5.42
CA THR A 235 -6.57 -14.85 -6.42
C THR A 235 -7.41 -15.13 -7.66
N TRP A 236 -7.56 -14.16 -8.56
CA TRP A 236 -8.24 -14.35 -9.86
C TRP A 236 -7.51 -15.28 -10.83
N PHE A 237 -6.28 -15.69 -10.50
CA PHE A 237 -5.54 -16.71 -11.25
C PHE A 237 -5.83 -18.13 -10.74
N ASP A 238 -6.60 -18.28 -9.66
CA ASP A 238 -7.31 -19.52 -9.36
C ASP A 238 -8.66 -19.49 -10.09
N VAL A 239 -8.72 -20.12 -11.26
CA VAL A 239 -9.91 -20.08 -12.14
C VAL A 239 -11.18 -20.64 -11.49
N ARG A 240 -11.06 -21.38 -10.38
CA ARG A 240 -12.20 -21.88 -9.60
C ARG A 240 -12.86 -20.78 -8.76
N GLN A 241 -12.17 -19.66 -8.57
CA GLN A 241 -12.62 -18.51 -7.78
C GLN A 241 -13.08 -17.33 -8.66
N LEU A 242 -12.99 -17.47 -9.99
CA LEU A 242 -13.48 -16.45 -10.92
C LEU A 242 -15.01 -16.47 -10.93
N ASN A 243 -15.60 -15.29 -10.71
CA ASN A 243 -17.02 -15.04 -10.91
C ASN A 243 -17.29 -14.55 -12.34
N CYS A 244 -16.39 -13.73 -12.89
CA CYS A 244 -16.48 -13.22 -14.25
C CYS A 244 -15.09 -13.13 -14.87
N ILE A 245 -15.01 -13.22 -16.20
CA ILE A 245 -13.77 -13.03 -16.97
C ILE A 245 -13.20 -11.63 -16.77
N ASP A 246 -14.04 -10.62 -16.53
CA ASP A 246 -13.62 -9.22 -16.31
C ASP A 246 -12.69 -9.02 -15.10
N GLN A 247 -12.69 -9.98 -14.17
CA GLN A 247 -11.78 -9.96 -13.03
C GLN A 247 -10.33 -10.29 -13.45
N LEU A 248 -10.16 -10.99 -14.58
CA LEU A 248 -8.88 -11.40 -15.14
C LEU A 248 -8.49 -10.53 -16.35
N VAL A 249 -9.43 -10.26 -17.26
CA VAL A 249 -9.18 -9.61 -18.55
C VAL A 249 -10.14 -8.43 -18.72
N HIS A 250 -9.61 -7.25 -19.05
CA HIS A 250 -10.43 -6.15 -19.51
C HIS A 250 -10.44 -6.17 -21.04
N CYS A 251 -11.62 -6.35 -21.62
CA CYS A 251 -11.84 -6.52 -23.06
C CYS A 251 -12.84 -5.47 -23.56
N VAL A 252 -12.53 -4.81 -24.68
CA VAL A 252 -13.42 -3.83 -25.33
C VAL A 252 -13.47 -4.07 -26.83
N ASP A 253 -14.60 -3.77 -27.45
CA ASP A 253 -14.67 -3.65 -28.91
C ASP A 253 -13.71 -2.53 -29.37
N ALA A 254 -12.84 -2.85 -30.33
CA ALA A 254 -11.77 -1.95 -30.72
C ALA A 254 -12.25 -0.71 -31.50
N GLU A 255 -13.47 -0.76 -32.06
CA GLU A 255 -14.08 0.35 -32.80
C GLU A 255 -14.94 1.22 -31.88
N THR A 256 -15.78 0.61 -31.04
CA THR A 256 -16.75 1.34 -30.20
C THR A 256 -16.21 1.66 -28.81
N GLY A 257 -15.26 0.89 -28.31
CA GLY A 257 -14.79 0.96 -26.93
C GLY A 257 -15.75 0.36 -25.90
N GLU A 258 -16.83 -0.29 -26.33
CA GLU A 258 -17.80 -0.92 -25.45
C GLU A 258 -17.29 -2.29 -24.94
N GLU A 259 -17.55 -2.58 -23.67
CA GLU A 259 -17.21 -3.87 -23.06
C GLU A 259 -18.25 -4.94 -23.45
N PRO A 260 -17.83 -6.17 -23.82
CA PRO A 260 -18.75 -7.30 -23.86
C PRO A 260 -19.39 -7.54 -22.49
N GLU A 261 -20.68 -7.84 -22.47
CA GLU A 261 -21.35 -8.25 -21.24
C GLU A 261 -21.04 -9.73 -20.95
N PHE A 262 -19.89 -10.01 -20.34
CA PHE A 262 -19.56 -11.38 -19.97
C PHE A 262 -20.44 -11.88 -18.83
N ASP A 263 -20.90 -13.12 -18.96
CA ASP A 263 -21.74 -13.75 -17.95
C ASP A 263 -21.04 -13.84 -16.57
N ALA A 264 -21.64 -13.17 -15.58
CA ALA A 264 -21.19 -13.22 -14.19
C ALA A 264 -21.84 -14.40 -13.45
N ARG A 265 -21.03 -15.32 -12.95
CA ARG A 265 -21.43 -16.41 -12.07
C ARG A 265 -21.15 -16.01 -10.63
N PHE A 266 -22.17 -15.54 -9.93
CA PHE A 266 -22.09 -15.33 -8.49
C PHE A 266 -22.24 -16.66 -7.79
N HIS A 267 -21.15 -17.18 -7.24
CA HIS A 267 -21.22 -18.30 -6.31
C HIS A 267 -21.92 -17.80 -5.03
N CYS A 268 -23.25 -17.95 -4.97
CA CYS A 268 -24.02 -17.83 -3.73
C CYS A 268 -23.75 -19.04 -2.83
N GLY A 269 -22.50 -19.23 -2.48
CA GLY A 269 -22.01 -20.27 -1.61
C GLY A 269 -20.88 -19.67 -0.79
N LEU A 270 -21.13 -19.51 0.50
CA LEU A 270 -20.08 -19.50 1.53
C LEU A 270 -19.41 -20.87 1.55
N ASP A 271 -18.93 -21.38 0.42
CA ASP A 271 -17.94 -22.44 0.45
C ASP A 271 -16.64 -21.71 0.74
N PRO A 272 -16.16 -21.69 2.01
CA PRO A 272 -14.81 -21.24 2.26
C PRO A 272 -13.91 -22.00 1.31
N SER A 273 -12.83 -21.34 0.85
CA SER A 273 -11.72 -22.05 0.21
C SER A 273 -11.55 -23.42 0.87
N PRO A 274 -11.44 -24.52 0.09
CA PRO A 274 -11.58 -25.89 0.61
C PRO A 274 -10.83 -26.01 1.95
N PRO A 275 -11.49 -26.52 3.01
CA PRO A 275 -10.96 -26.40 4.36
C PRO A 275 -9.56 -27.02 4.40
N GLY A 276 -8.55 -26.21 4.72
CA GLY A 276 -7.16 -26.65 4.77
C GLY A 276 -6.19 -25.68 4.09
N PHE A 277 -4.90 -26.00 4.18
CA PHE A 277 -3.86 -25.28 3.47
C PHE A 277 -3.93 -25.62 1.97
N PRO A 278 -3.76 -24.66 1.03
CA PRO A 278 -3.84 -24.96 -0.39
C PRO A 278 -2.85 -26.04 -0.81
N ALA A 279 -3.23 -26.86 -1.79
CA ALA A 279 -2.36 -27.88 -2.36
C ALA A 279 -1.09 -27.26 -2.98
N ASP A 280 0.00 -28.02 -3.04
CA ASP A 280 1.31 -27.51 -3.45
C ASP A 280 1.32 -27.00 -4.90
N ASP A 281 0.43 -27.48 -5.77
CA ASP A 281 0.26 -27.00 -7.15
C ASP A 281 -0.33 -25.57 -7.24
N MET A 282 -0.93 -25.08 -6.16
CA MET A 282 -1.40 -23.69 -6.03
C MET A 282 -0.28 -22.69 -5.72
N PHE A 283 0.98 -23.13 -5.78
CA PHE A 283 2.16 -22.31 -5.58
C PHE A 283 3.09 -22.39 -6.78
N VAL A 284 3.67 -21.27 -7.15
CA VAL A 284 4.59 -21.16 -8.28
C VAL A 284 5.90 -20.56 -7.81
N GLU A 285 7.01 -21.14 -8.27
CA GLU A 285 8.35 -20.62 -8.04
C GLU A 285 8.80 -19.83 -9.27
N LEU A 286 9.26 -18.60 -9.05
CA LEU A 286 9.79 -17.71 -10.07
C LEU A 286 11.24 -17.38 -9.75
N TRP A 287 12.14 -17.62 -10.70
CA TRP A 287 13.55 -17.28 -10.58
C TRP A 287 13.80 -15.87 -11.13
N PRO A 288 14.58 -15.00 -10.45
CA PRO A 288 14.92 -13.69 -10.98
C PRO A 288 15.66 -13.78 -12.32
N GLY A 289 15.06 -13.26 -13.39
CA GLY A 289 15.57 -13.38 -14.77
C GLY A 289 15.44 -14.78 -15.37
N GLY A 290 14.72 -15.69 -14.69
CA GLY A 290 14.44 -17.04 -15.17
C GLY A 290 13.29 -17.10 -16.19
N PRO A 291 12.89 -18.32 -16.59
CA PRO A 291 11.77 -18.52 -17.50
C PRO A 291 10.45 -18.05 -16.85
N PRO A 292 9.48 -17.56 -17.65
CA PRO A 292 8.20 -17.13 -17.12
C PRO A 292 7.37 -18.30 -16.62
N TRP A 293 6.53 -18.02 -15.63
CA TRP A 293 5.36 -18.86 -15.39
C TRP A 293 4.25 -18.46 -16.36
N ARG A 294 3.77 -19.44 -17.12
CA ARG A 294 2.70 -19.27 -18.09
C ARG A 294 1.36 -19.69 -17.50
N PHE A 295 0.45 -18.73 -17.40
CA PHE A 295 -0.95 -18.94 -17.07
C PHE A 295 -1.79 -18.92 -18.35
N GLU A 296 -2.72 -19.86 -18.47
CA GLU A 296 -3.63 -19.97 -19.61
C GLU A 296 -5.08 -20.06 -19.14
N TYR A 297 -5.94 -19.25 -19.72
CA TYR A 297 -7.38 -19.32 -19.56
C TYR A 297 -8.03 -19.54 -20.91
N ALA A 298 -8.57 -20.73 -21.14
CA ALA A 298 -9.32 -21.03 -22.35
C ALA A 298 -10.73 -20.46 -22.24
N LEU A 299 -11.09 -19.56 -23.16
CA LEU A 299 -12.42 -19.02 -23.29
C LEU A 299 -13.38 -20.10 -23.79
N ARG A 300 -14.57 -20.17 -23.20
CA ARG A 300 -15.58 -21.19 -23.46
C ARG A 300 -16.94 -20.54 -23.57
N ASP A 301 -17.90 -21.28 -24.10
CA ASP A 301 -19.30 -20.86 -24.06
C ASP A 301 -19.79 -20.73 -22.62
N SER A 302 -20.61 -19.72 -22.35
CA SER A 302 -21.21 -19.45 -21.06
C SER A 302 -22.16 -20.57 -20.59
N SER A 303 -22.63 -21.41 -21.51
CA SER A 303 -23.39 -22.62 -21.17
C SER A 303 -22.54 -23.82 -20.72
N ALA A 304 -21.22 -23.80 -20.93
CA ALA A 304 -20.36 -24.92 -20.60
C ALA A 304 -20.15 -25.06 -19.07
N PRO A 305 -20.10 -26.29 -18.53
CA PRO A 305 -19.77 -26.52 -17.13
C PRO A 305 -18.30 -26.16 -16.85
N GLY A 306 -18.04 -25.52 -15.71
CA GLY A 306 -16.70 -25.15 -15.26
C GLY A 306 -16.55 -23.67 -14.85
N PRO A 307 -15.36 -23.08 -14.99
CA PRO A 307 -15.12 -21.64 -14.81
C PRO A 307 -16.03 -20.77 -15.69
N PRO A 308 -16.14 -19.46 -15.43
CA PRO A 308 -16.94 -18.53 -16.24
C PRO A 308 -16.68 -18.68 -17.75
N GLY A 309 -17.72 -18.54 -18.57
CA GLY A 309 -17.59 -18.51 -20.02
C GLY A 309 -17.59 -17.08 -20.54
N GLY A 310 -17.74 -16.94 -21.84
CA GLY A 310 -17.91 -15.64 -22.49
C GLY A 310 -17.65 -15.66 -23.98
N LEU A 311 -17.47 -16.85 -24.58
CA LEU A 311 -17.22 -16.96 -26.01
C LEU A 311 -18.43 -16.51 -26.84
N ASP A 312 -19.64 -16.80 -26.36
CA ASP A 312 -20.92 -16.43 -26.94
C ASP A 312 -21.28 -14.95 -26.73
N ASP A 313 -20.55 -14.24 -25.88
CA ASP A 313 -20.73 -12.80 -25.66
C ASP A 313 -19.93 -11.96 -26.67
N LEU A 314 -19.01 -12.59 -27.42
CA LEU A 314 -18.18 -11.93 -28.43
C LEU A 314 -18.82 -11.93 -29.83
N VAL A 315 -19.08 -10.76 -30.39
CA VAL A 315 -19.81 -10.63 -31.66
C VAL A 315 -18.94 -10.99 -32.86
N VAL A 316 -19.43 -11.90 -33.72
CA VAL A 316 -18.73 -12.30 -34.97
C VAL A 316 -18.52 -11.11 -35.90
N GLY A 317 -17.35 -11.05 -36.52
CA GLY A 317 -16.95 -9.98 -37.42
C GLY A 317 -16.43 -8.73 -36.71
N ARG A 318 -16.39 -8.72 -35.36
CA ARG A 318 -15.77 -7.64 -34.57
C ARG A 318 -14.32 -7.94 -34.25
N ARG A 319 -13.59 -6.86 -33.99
CA ARG A 319 -12.24 -6.88 -33.43
C ARG A 319 -12.30 -6.38 -32.00
N TYR A 320 -11.65 -7.09 -31.11
CA TYR A 320 -11.56 -6.71 -29.70
C TYR A 320 -10.13 -6.35 -29.32
N SER A 321 -9.99 -5.49 -28.32
CA SER A 321 -8.74 -5.12 -27.66
C SER A 321 -8.81 -5.57 -26.20
N ALA A 322 -7.86 -6.39 -25.77
CA ALA A 322 -7.82 -6.96 -24.44
C ALA A 322 -6.50 -6.69 -23.72
N LYS A 323 -6.57 -6.50 -22.41
CA LYS A 323 -5.43 -6.39 -21.49
C LYS A 323 -5.75 -7.10 -20.18
N LEU A 324 -4.75 -7.28 -19.32
CA LEU A 324 -4.98 -7.74 -17.96
C LEU A 324 -5.87 -6.72 -17.23
N SER A 325 -6.86 -7.23 -16.48
CA SER A 325 -7.77 -6.40 -15.69
C SER A 325 -7.05 -5.72 -14.53
N ASP A 326 -7.45 -4.49 -14.21
CA ASP A 326 -6.95 -3.77 -13.03
C ASP A 326 -7.38 -4.45 -11.70
N GLN A 327 -8.37 -5.36 -11.77
CA GLN A 327 -8.76 -6.20 -10.64
C GLN A 327 -7.77 -7.33 -10.35
N ALA A 328 -6.88 -7.68 -11.30
CA ALA A 328 -5.85 -8.70 -11.14
C ALA A 328 -4.66 -8.17 -10.32
N VAL A 329 -4.90 -7.91 -9.04
CA VAL A 329 -4.03 -7.14 -8.13
C VAL A 329 -2.69 -7.82 -7.79
N GLY A 330 -2.58 -9.15 -7.88
CA GLY A 330 -1.33 -9.87 -7.63
C GLY A 330 -1.46 -11.11 -6.74
N PHE A 331 -0.35 -11.47 -6.08
CA PHE A 331 -0.22 -12.71 -5.33
C PHE A 331 0.29 -12.51 -3.90
N ALA A 332 -0.14 -13.37 -2.97
CA ALA A 332 0.62 -13.56 -1.74
C ALA A 332 1.96 -14.25 -2.06
N TRP A 333 3.02 -13.93 -1.32
CA TRP A 333 4.37 -14.28 -1.73
C TRP A 333 5.33 -14.47 -0.55
N LYS A 334 6.41 -15.25 -0.77
CA LYS A 334 7.59 -15.38 0.08
C LYS A 334 8.84 -15.60 -0.76
N TRP A 335 9.97 -15.03 -0.33
CA TRP A 335 11.29 -15.41 -0.86
C TRP A 335 11.67 -16.80 -0.33
N GLY A 336 12.24 -17.64 -1.19
CA GLY A 336 12.65 -19.00 -0.87
C GLY A 336 12.10 -20.02 -1.87
N ARG A 337 12.69 -21.22 -1.85
CA ARG A 337 12.27 -22.31 -2.73
C ARG A 337 10.90 -22.82 -2.34
N LYS A 338 10.08 -23.14 -3.33
CA LYS A 338 8.75 -23.71 -3.13
C LYS A 338 8.81 -24.99 -2.30
N GLU A 339 9.78 -25.86 -2.59
CA GLU A 339 9.99 -27.10 -1.84
C GLU A 339 10.21 -26.85 -0.34
N GLU A 340 11.06 -25.88 0.00
CA GLU A 340 11.39 -25.54 1.39
C GLU A 340 10.22 -24.88 2.11
N LEU A 341 9.50 -23.98 1.43
CA LEU A 341 8.35 -23.25 1.98
C LEU A 341 7.12 -24.13 2.17
N LEU A 342 7.04 -25.25 1.43
CA LEU A 342 5.91 -26.19 1.47
C LEU A 342 6.26 -27.53 2.13
N LYS A 343 7.47 -27.71 2.69
CA LYS A 343 7.87 -28.95 3.36
C LYS A 343 7.16 -29.16 4.70
N GLY A 344 6.64 -30.35 5.00
CA GLY A 344 6.05 -30.67 6.31
C GLY A 344 4.52 -30.72 6.33
N THR A 345 3.94 -30.69 7.51
CA THR A 345 2.49 -30.79 7.75
C THR A 345 1.74 -29.54 7.30
N GLU A 346 0.43 -29.66 7.02
CA GLU A 346 -0.41 -28.51 6.65
C GLU A 346 -0.37 -27.38 7.69
N GLN A 347 -0.29 -27.71 8.98
CA GLN A 347 -0.18 -26.73 10.06
C GLN A 347 1.15 -25.97 10.01
N GLU A 348 2.27 -26.66 9.73
CA GLU A 348 3.59 -26.04 9.57
C GLU A 348 3.67 -25.20 8.29
N LYS A 349 3.00 -25.62 7.21
CA LYS A 349 2.86 -24.82 5.98
C LYS A 349 2.02 -23.58 6.25
N ALA A 350 0.85 -23.74 6.87
CA ALA A 350 -0.04 -22.66 7.25
C ALA A 350 0.65 -21.64 8.14
N LYS A 351 1.38 -22.06 9.18
CA LYS A 351 2.16 -21.17 10.05
C LYS A 351 3.26 -20.41 9.30
N ARG A 352 3.97 -21.06 8.37
CA ARG A 352 4.98 -20.37 7.54
C ARG A 352 4.38 -19.37 6.59
N TRP A 353 3.19 -19.65 6.05
CA TRP A 353 2.48 -18.79 5.10
C TRP A 353 1.43 -17.89 5.76
N GLU A 354 1.29 -18.01 7.07
CA GLU A 354 0.50 -17.12 7.89
C GLU A 354 1.05 -15.74 7.61
N SER A 355 0.12 -14.82 7.38
CA SER A 355 0.52 -13.43 7.41
C SER A 355 1.09 -13.24 8.81
N GLU A 356 2.36 -12.83 8.90
CA GLU A 356 2.84 -12.18 10.11
C GLU A 356 1.82 -11.12 10.52
N PRO A 357 1.83 -10.59 11.76
CA PRO A 357 0.79 -9.66 12.24
C PRO A 357 0.45 -8.49 11.29
N ARG A 358 1.30 -8.26 10.28
CA ARG A 358 1.37 -7.16 9.32
C ARG A 358 1.21 -7.56 7.84
N GLY A 359 1.23 -8.86 7.53
CA GLY A 359 1.21 -9.42 6.18
C GLY A 359 2.40 -9.03 5.29
N ASN A 360 2.79 -9.93 4.37
CA ASN A 360 3.86 -9.68 3.37
C ASN A 360 3.45 -8.66 2.28
N GLY A 361 2.25 -8.10 2.37
CA GLY A 361 1.62 -7.39 1.25
C GLY A 361 1.36 -8.32 0.06
N ILE A 362 1.07 -7.71 -1.09
CA ILE A 362 0.75 -8.40 -2.34
C ILE A 362 1.87 -8.13 -3.33
N ALA A 363 2.43 -9.19 -3.92
CA ALA A 363 3.32 -9.10 -5.06
C ALA A 363 2.52 -8.59 -6.25
N ARG A 364 2.72 -7.32 -6.59
CA ARG A 364 1.89 -6.63 -7.59
C ARG A 364 2.24 -7.10 -8.99
N ILE A 365 1.23 -7.17 -9.85
CA ILE A 365 1.42 -7.44 -11.27
C ILE A 365 1.49 -6.11 -12.01
N ARG A 366 2.48 -5.99 -12.90
CA ARG A 366 2.58 -4.90 -13.87
C ARG A 366 2.58 -5.47 -15.27
N GLN A 367 1.54 -5.20 -16.05
CA GLN A 367 1.57 -5.50 -17.48
C GLN A 367 2.64 -4.61 -18.16
N VAL A 368 3.53 -5.23 -18.93
CA VAL A 368 4.65 -4.53 -19.59
C VAL A 368 4.44 -4.31 -21.08
N ASN A 369 3.51 -5.03 -21.71
CA ASN A 369 3.07 -4.78 -23.09
C ASN A 369 1.77 -3.97 -23.14
N GLY A 370 1.46 -3.40 -24.30
CA GLY A 370 0.16 -2.76 -24.53
C GLY A 370 -0.98 -3.78 -24.62
N PRO A 371 -2.24 -3.30 -24.76
CA PRO A 371 -3.36 -4.16 -25.09
C PRO A 371 -3.10 -4.97 -26.38
N VAL A 372 -3.64 -6.18 -26.42
CA VAL A 372 -3.53 -7.11 -27.56
C VAL A 372 -4.87 -7.18 -28.26
N THR A 373 -4.85 -7.19 -29.60
CA THR A 373 -6.07 -7.27 -30.40
C THR A 373 -6.29 -8.67 -30.96
N PHE A 374 -7.55 -9.03 -31.17
CA PHE A 374 -7.96 -10.25 -31.85
C PHE A 374 -9.25 -10.06 -32.62
N ASP A 375 -9.40 -10.83 -33.70
CA ASP A 375 -10.61 -10.85 -34.53
C ASP A 375 -11.51 -12.03 -34.11
N VAL A 376 -12.82 -11.80 -34.09
CA VAL A 376 -13.82 -12.85 -33.83
C VAL A 376 -14.45 -13.30 -35.13
N VAL A 377 -14.39 -14.59 -35.39
CA VAL A 377 -14.94 -15.24 -36.60
C VAL A 377 -15.88 -16.36 -36.18
N ASP A 378 -16.67 -16.86 -37.12
CA ASP A 378 -17.60 -17.98 -36.90
C ASP A 378 -16.85 -19.29 -36.58
#